data_AF-F0S1L1-F1
#
_entry.id   AF-F0S1L1-F1
#
_cell.length_a   1.000
_cell.length_b   1.000
_cell.length_c   1.000
_cell.angle_alpha   90.00
_cell.angle_beta   90.00
_cell.angle_gamma   90.00
#
_symmetry.space_group_name_H-M   'P 1'
#
loop_
_entity.id
_entity.type
_entity.pdbx_description
1 polymer ?
#
loop_
_entity_poly.entity_id
_entity_poly.type
_entity_poly.pdbx_seq_one_letter_code
_entity_poly.pdbx_strand_id
1 'polypeptide(L)'
;MRLLTAFLALSFFCSCSAVQEKELKSEKKEIQKEEATIKAILKPLAAKGIEVKEVKELKDSPVEGLRTFEVTLIDKKNSRVIKKYLWLSKDNRYLVLDLFELKQEGKNVVLSQVKPKESVIPLKQDLSWLKKIEEELNKENIPHILGNGKNKIYVVWDVYCPFCFNHFKKVAGEKLKELDLQIHLIPLPVHGEKSIKGFVYFTQMARKEGMKEAMTDMFSKGEGNFLKFDNVFSKEVNEKYSKIPKKEREELEKFYKKLQKELLSYNIHATPTIIYIPPTEKDKGYVFVGFKPFEEVLKMK
;
A
#
# COMPACT_ATOMS: atom_id res chain seq x y z
N MET A 1 -82.30 30.25 9.50
CA MET A 1 -81.18 30.34 8.53
C MET A 1 -79.88 30.45 9.30
N ARG A 2 -78.83 29.76 8.81
CA ARG A 2 -77.41 29.77 9.25
C ARG A 2 -76.98 28.72 10.29
N LEU A 3 -76.91 27.48 9.82
CA LEU A 3 -76.00 26.43 10.28
C LEU A 3 -75.28 25.93 9.01
N LEU A 4 -74.10 26.49 8.69
CA LEU A 4 -73.16 25.97 7.66
C LEU A 4 -71.95 26.92 7.51
N THR A 5 -71.04 26.92 8.47
CA THR A 5 -69.67 27.45 8.30
C THR A 5 -68.74 26.82 9.34
N ALA A 6 -68.51 25.51 9.24
CA ALA A 6 -67.47 24.84 10.02
C ALA A 6 -67.09 23.49 9.38
N PHE A 7 -66.69 23.46 8.10
CA PHE A 7 -66.16 22.22 7.50
C PHE A 7 -65.18 22.45 6.32
N LEU A 8 -64.38 23.52 6.34
CA LEU A 8 -63.39 23.79 5.27
C LEU A 8 -61.98 24.15 5.76
N ALA A 9 -61.69 23.96 7.06
CA ALA A 9 -60.39 24.33 7.64
C ALA A 9 -59.59 23.16 8.24
N LEU A 10 -59.91 21.91 7.89
CA LEU A 10 -59.16 20.72 8.36
C LEU A 10 -58.56 19.83 7.26
N SER A 11 -58.64 20.22 5.99
CA SER A 11 -58.05 19.43 4.88
C SER A 11 -56.66 19.91 4.42
N PHE A 12 -56.10 20.98 5.01
CA PHE A 12 -54.80 21.53 4.58
C PHE A 12 -53.58 21.11 5.42
N PHE A 13 -53.77 20.37 6.53
CA PHE A 13 -52.66 19.98 7.41
C PHE A 13 -52.21 18.51 7.32
N CYS A 14 -52.83 17.68 6.48
CA CYS A 14 -52.35 16.30 6.21
C CYS A 14 -51.65 16.13 4.85
N SER A 15 -51.65 17.14 3.98
CA SER A 15 -51.07 17.07 2.63
C SER A 15 -49.58 17.43 2.60
N CYS A 16 -49.09 18.29 3.50
CA CYS A 16 -47.66 18.65 3.55
C CYS A 16 -46.78 17.49 4.01
N SER A 17 -47.24 16.70 4.98
CA SER A 17 -46.51 15.53 5.50
C SER A 17 -46.35 14.45 4.44
N ALA A 18 -47.41 14.18 3.65
CA ALA A 18 -47.39 13.18 2.59
C ALA A 18 -46.58 13.62 1.35
N VAL A 19 -46.49 14.94 1.08
CA VAL A 19 -45.67 15.50 -0.01
C VAL A 19 -44.18 15.47 0.37
N GLN A 20 -43.83 15.92 1.58
CA GLN A 20 -42.45 15.80 2.09
C GLN A 20 -41.98 14.35 2.14
N GLU A 21 -42.84 13.42 2.57
CA GLU A 21 -42.48 12.00 2.62
C GLU A 21 -42.33 11.39 1.22
N LYS A 22 -43.08 11.86 0.21
CA LYS A 22 -42.90 11.47 -1.20
C LYS A 22 -41.62 12.03 -1.80
N GLU A 23 -41.29 13.29 -1.54
CA GLU A 23 -40.07 13.94 -2.01
C GLU A 23 -38.80 13.28 -1.44
N LEU A 24 -38.78 13.02 -0.13
CA LEU A 24 -37.69 12.26 0.52
C LEU A 24 -37.53 10.85 -0.05
N LYS A 25 -38.63 10.17 -0.39
CA LYS A 25 -38.60 8.85 -1.01
C LYS A 25 -38.10 8.90 -2.46
N SER A 26 -38.41 9.95 -3.22
CA SER A 26 -37.90 10.13 -4.59
C SER A 26 -36.41 10.47 -4.60
N GLU A 27 -35.96 11.37 -3.72
CA GLU A 27 -34.56 11.76 -3.61
C GLU A 27 -33.70 10.56 -3.20
N LYS A 28 -34.14 9.78 -2.20
CA LYS A 28 -33.44 8.56 -1.79
C LYS A 28 -33.32 7.52 -2.92
N LYS A 29 -34.34 7.38 -3.77
CA LYS A 29 -34.30 6.49 -4.94
C LYS A 29 -33.34 6.99 -6.02
N GLU A 30 -33.27 8.31 -6.20
CA GLU A 30 -32.35 8.94 -7.15
C GLU A 30 -30.89 8.73 -6.73
N ILE A 31 -30.56 9.00 -5.46
CA ILE A 31 -29.22 8.76 -4.89
C ILE A 31 -28.80 7.30 -5.06
N GLN A 32 -29.69 6.34 -4.80
CA GLN A 32 -29.40 4.91 -4.99
C GLN A 32 -29.06 4.57 -6.46
N LYS A 33 -29.74 5.21 -7.42
CA LYS A 33 -29.45 5.04 -8.85
C LYS A 33 -28.10 5.64 -9.23
N GLU A 34 -27.75 6.78 -8.66
CA GLU A 34 -26.47 7.46 -8.87
C GLU A 34 -25.31 6.66 -8.29
N GLU A 35 -25.44 6.15 -7.06
CA GLU A 35 -24.48 5.23 -6.46
C GLU A 35 -24.28 3.96 -7.30
N ALA A 36 -25.36 3.39 -7.84
CA ALA A 36 -25.29 2.23 -8.74
C ALA A 36 -24.56 2.56 -10.05
N THR A 37 -24.80 3.75 -10.61
CA THR A 37 -24.12 4.24 -11.82
C THR A 37 -22.62 4.40 -11.58
N ILE A 38 -22.24 5.03 -10.46
CA ILE A 38 -20.83 5.16 -10.06
C ILE A 38 -20.17 3.79 -9.89
N LYS A 39 -20.84 2.84 -9.19
CA LYS A 39 -20.34 1.46 -9.04
C LYS A 39 -20.13 0.78 -10.40
N ALA A 40 -21.06 0.97 -11.35
CA ALA A 40 -20.94 0.40 -12.69
C ALA A 40 -19.75 0.97 -13.46
N ILE A 41 -19.52 2.29 -13.39
CA ILE A 41 -18.39 2.97 -14.03
C ILE A 41 -17.04 2.51 -13.45
N LEU A 42 -16.99 2.28 -12.14
CA LEU A 42 -15.77 1.84 -11.46
C LEU A 42 -15.54 0.33 -11.52
N LYS A 43 -16.53 -0.47 -11.92
CA LYS A 43 -16.44 -1.94 -12.03
C LYS A 43 -15.21 -2.43 -12.81
N PRO A 44 -14.76 -1.80 -13.92
CA PRO A 44 -13.56 -2.22 -14.63
C PRO A 44 -12.27 -2.18 -13.79
N LEU A 45 -12.23 -1.42 -12.68
CA LEU A 45 -11.08 -1.41 -11.77
C LEU A 45 -10.85 -2.75 -11.08
N ALA A 46 -11.87 -3.62 -11.01
CA ALA A 46 -11.73 -4.97 -10.48
C ALA A 46 -10.70 -5.80 -11.26
N ALA A 47 -10.55 -5.57 -12.57
CA ALA A 47 -9.53 -6.20 -13.40
C ALA A 47 -8.08 -5.83 -12.97
N LYS A 48 -7.93 -4.73 -12.21
CA LYS A 48 -6.66 -4.28 -11.61
C LYS A 48 -6.54 -4.66 -10.13
N GLY A 49 -7.46 -5.46 -9.59
CA GLY A 49 -7.49 -5.86 -8.18
C GLY A 49 -8.00 -4.75 -7.24
N ILE A 50 -8.76 -3.79 -7.76
CA ILE A 50 -9.34 -2.69 -6.98
C ILE A 50 -10.86 -2.88 -6.91
N GLU A 51 -11.39 -3.02 -5.69
CA GLU A 51 -12.81 -3.25 -5.44
C GLU A 51 -13.48 -2.00 -4.88
N VAL A 52 -14.69 -1.70 -5.33
CA VAL A 52 -15.52 -0.64 -4.74
C VAL A 52 -16.17 -1.18 -3.48
N LYS A 53 -15.74 -0.69 -2.31
CA LYS A 53 -16.33 -1.06 -1.02
C LYS A 53 -17.60 -0.27 -0.75
N GLU A 54 -17.54 1.04 -0.97
CA GLU A 54 -18.60 1.98 -0.63
C GLU A 54 -18.63 3.14 -1.61
N VAL A 55 -19.84 3.61 -1.91
CA VAL A 55 -20.11 4.89 -2.56
C VAL A 55 -21.16 5.55 -1.69
N LYS A 56 -20.88 6.76 -1.22
CA LYS A 56 -21.76 7.48 -0.30
C LYS A 56 -21.83 8.94 -0.69
N GLU A 57 -23.02 9.48 -0.86
CA GLU A 57 -23.20 10.91 -1.07
C GLU A 57 -22.76 11.71 0.16
N LEU A 58 -22.05 12.81 -0.07
CA LEU A 58 -21.73 13.82 0.93
C LEU A 58 -22.78 14.92 0.89
N LYS A 59 -23.57 15.03 1.96
CA LYS A 59 -24.55 16.11 2.13
C LYS A 59 -23.89 17.48 2.15
N ASP A 60 -22.74 17.57 2.81
CA ASP A 60 -21.90 18.77 2.84
C ASP A 60 -20.83 18.63 1.75
N SER A 61 -21.23 18.94 0.51
CA SER A 61 -20.32 18.91 -0.63
C SER A 61 -19.17 19.90 -0.40
N PRO A 62 -17.90 19.49 -0.60
CA PRO A 62 -16.76 20.41 -0.54
C PRO A 62 -16.77 21.45 -1.68
N VAL A 63 -17.67 21.29 -2.67
CA VAL A 63 -17.75 22.12 -3.87
C VAL A 63 -19.21 22.45 -4.12
N GLU A 64 -19.54 23.73 -4.11
CA GLU A 64 -20.91 24.19 -4.32
C GLU A 64 -21.42 23.84 -5.73
N GLY A 65 -22.70 23.47 -5.83
CA GLY A 65 -23.36 23.19 -7.11
C GLY A 65 -23.13 21.81 -7.70
N LEU A 66 -22.22 21.01 -7.15
CA LEU A 66 -21.97 19.61 -7.55
C LEU A 66 -22.43 18.63 -6.46
N ARG A 67 -23.11 17.54 -6.87
CA ARG A 67 -23.33 16.39 -6.00
C ARG A 67 -22.01 15.65 -5.84
N THR A 68 -21.56 15.48 -4.61
CA THR A 68 -20.28 14.83 -4.31
C THR A 68 -20.53 13.48 -3.67
N PHE A 69 -19.80 12.47 -4.15
CA PHE A 69 -19.79 11.13 -3.59
C PHE A 69 -18.39 10.81 -3.06
N GLU A 70 -18.30 10.41 -1.80
CA GLU A 70 -17.10 9.74 -1.31
C GLU A 70 -17.15 8.28 -1.72
N VAL A 71 -16.10 7.84 -2.41
CA VAL A 71 -15.90 6.47 -2.85
C VAL A 71 -14.75 5.87 -2.06
N THR A 72 -15.02 4.72 -1.42
CA THR A 72 -14.00 3.90 -0.77
C THR A 72 -13.67 2.72 -1.66
N LEU A 73 -12.42 2.64 -2.08
CA LEU A 73 -11.86 1.57 -2.89
C LEU A 73 -10.88 0.73 -2.06
N ILE A 74 -10.91 -0.59 -2.21
CA ILE A 74 -9.92 -1.50 -1.64
C ILE A 74 -8.97 -1.91 -2.77
N ASP A 75 -7.75 -1.40 -2.73
CA ASP A 75 -6.65 -1.80 -3.61
C ASP A 75 -5.87 -2.92 -2.91
N LYS A 76 -6.34 -4.16 -3.09
CA LYS A 76 -5.76 -5.35 -2.46
C LYS A 76 -4.30 -5.51 -2.88
N LYS A 77 -4.01 -5.27 -4.18
CA LYS A 77 -2.67 -5.39 -4.75
C LYS A 77 -1.67 -4.54 -3.98
N ASN A 78 -1.99 -3.27 -3.71
CA ASN A 78 -1.10 -2.36 -2.99
C ASN A 78 -1.38 -2.28 -1.48
N SER A 79 -2.19 -3.19 -0.92
CA SER A 79 -2.53 -3.25 0.51
C SER A 79 -2.99 -1.91 1.09
N ARG A 80 -3.91 -1.23 0.39
CA ARG A 80 -4.40 0.09 0.80
C ARG A 80 -5.87 0.28 0.52
N VAL A 81 -6.50 1.13 1.32
CA VAL A 81 -7.80 1.71 1.08
C VAL A 81 -7.60 3.08 0.46
N ILE A 82 -8.29 3.35 -0.64
CA ILE A 82 -8.25 4.63 -1.32
C ILE A 82 -9.61 5.29 -1.14
N LYS A 83 -9.62 6.50 -0.57
CA LYS A 83 -10.81 7.35 -0.53
C LYS A 83 -10.68 8.43 -1.58
N LYS A 84 -11.72 8.61 -2.39
CA LYS A 84 -11.80 9.65 -3.43
C LYS A 84 -13.15 10.34 -3.40
N TYR A 85 -13.18 11.59 -3.83
CA TYR A 85 -14.41 12.24 -4.21
C TYR A 85 -14.65 12.03 -5.69
N LEU A 86 -15.89 11.75 -6.05
CA LEU A 86 -16.40 11.80 -7.41
C LEU A 86 -17.55 12.79 -7.44
N TRP A 87 -17.68 13.54 -8.52
CA TRP A 87 -18.76 14.50 -8.69
C TRP A 87 -19.62 14.13 -9.87
N LEU A 88 -20.93 14.19 -9.67
CA LEU A 88 -21.91 13.91 -10.70
C LEU A 88 -22.70 15.20 -10.97
N SER A 89 -22.87 15.55 -12.24
CA SER A 89 -23.75 16.66 -12.62
C SER A 89 -25.19 16.33 -12.22
N LYS A 90 -26.00 17.36 -11.92
CA LYS A 90 -27.41 17.19 -11.50
C LYS A 90 -28.28 16.41 -12.50
N ASP A 91 -27.88 16.39 -13.77
CA ASP A 91 -28.56 15.66 -14.85
C ASP A 91 -27.95 14.27 -15.12
N ASN A 92 -26.99 13.83 -14.30
CA ASN A 92 -26.34 12.52 -14.36
C ASN A 92 -25.59 12.20 -15.65
N ARG A 93 -25.25 13.23 -16.46
CA ARG A 93 -24.53 13.06 -17.73
C ARG A 93 -23.01 13.16 -17.61
N TYR A 94 -22.49 13.85 -16.60
CA TYR A 94 -21.07 14.13 -16.47
C TYR A 94 -20.55 13.65 -15.12
N LEU A 95 -19.50 12.84 -15.16
CA LEU A 95 -18.75 12.39 -13.99
C LEU A 95 -17.37 13.06 -13.99
N VAL A 96 -17.03 13.72 -12.89
CA VAL A 96 -15.70 14.29 -12.65
C VAL A 96 -14.96 13.38 -11.67
N LEU A 97 -13.74 12.98 -12.04
CA LEU A 97 -12.89 12.11 -11.22
C LEU A 97 -11.87 12.88 -10.37
N ASP A 98 -11.45 14.04 -10.87
CA ASP A 98 -10.47 14.92 -10.23
C ASP A 98 -10.95 16.36 -10.39
N LEU A 99 -10.99 17.08 -9.27
CA LEU A 99 -11.29 18.50 -9.23
C LEU A 99 -10.14 19.24 -8.55
N PHE A 100 -9.82 20.42 -9.03
CA PHE A 100 -8.75 21.25 -8.48
C PHE A 100 -9.30 22.59 -8.02
N GLU A 101 -8.93 22.98 -6.80
CA GLU A 101 -9.14 24.31 -6.26
C GLU A 101 -7.98 25.19 -6.70
N LEU A 102 -8.31 26.38 -7.21
CA LEU A 102 -7.37 27.35 -7.73
C LEU A 102 -7.31 28.54 -6.76
N LYS A 103 -6.13 28.77 -6.16
CA LYS A 103 -5.90 29.87 -5.21
C LYS A 103 -4.89 30.84 -5.79
N GLN A 104 -5.24 32.12 -5.81
CA GLN A 104 -4.31 33.17 -6.21
C GLN A 104 -3.63 33.75 -4.97
N GLU A 105 -2.31 33.53 -4.87
CA GLU A 105 -1.47 34.05 -3.79
C GLU A 105 -0.56 35.14 -4.39
N GLY A 106 -1.07 36.37 -4.41
CA GLY A 106 -0.40 37.49 -5.08
C GLY A 106 -0.28 37.29 -6.60
N LYS A 107 0.95 37.13 -7.10
CA LYS A 107 1.23 36.85 -8.52
C LYS A 107 1.26 35.35 -8.86
N ASN A 108 1.23 34.48 -7.85
CA ASN A 108 1.30 33.04 -8.06
C ASN A 108 -0.10 32.43 -8.09
N VAL A 109 -0.26 31.42 -8.94
CA VAL A 109 -1.46 30.58 -8.98
C VAL A 109 -1.08 29.23 -8.38
N VAL A 110 -1.73 28.87 -7.28
CA VAL A 110 -1.56 27.58 -6.62
C VAL A 110 -2.74 26.70 -7.00
N LEU A 111 -2.43 25.52 -7.52
CA LEU A 111 -3.42 24.49 -7.85
C LEU A 111 -3.35 23.40 -6.78
N SER A 112 -4.47 23.09 -6.14
CA SER A 112 -4.56 22.00 -5.17
C SER A 112 -5.72 21.08 -5.49
N GLN A 113 -5.48 19.77 -5.51
CA GLN A 113 -6.54 18.81 -5.78
C GLN A 113 -7.51 18.74 -4.59
N VAL A 114 -8.81 18.83 -4.87
CA VAL A 114 -9.88 18.58 -3.90
C VAL A 114 -9.97 17.08 -3.66
N LYS A 115 -9.61 16.64 -2.46
CA LYS A 115 -9.58 15.22 -2.07
C LYS A 115 -9.92 15.05 -0.60
N PRO A 116 -10.33 13.84 -0.15
CA PRO A 116 -10.48 13.56 1.27
C PRO A 116 -9.19 13.82 2.04
N LYS A 117 -9.31 14.25 3.31
CA LYS A 117 -8.15 14.48 4.19
C LYS A 117 -7.25 13.24 4.28
N GLU A 118 -7.86 12.05 4.35
CA GLU A 118 -7.18 10.76 4.33
C GLU A 118 -7.52 10.00 3.05
N SER A 119 -6.87 10.35 1.94
CA SER A 119 -7.15 9.74 0.63
C SER A 119 -6.54 8.36 0.44
N VAL A 120 -5.50 8.01 1.19
CA VAL A 120 -4.85 6.69 1.14
C VAL A 120 -4.55 6.22 2.55
N ILE A 121 -5.13 5.10 2.93
CA ILE A 121 -5.03 4.51 4.27
C ILE A 121 -4.47 3.09 4.10
N PRO A 122 -3.42 2.69 4.86
CA PRO A 122 -2.91 1.32 4.81
C PRO A 122 -3.99 0.30 5.22
N LEU A 123 -4.08 -0.80 4.48
CA LEU A 123 -5.01 -1.89 4.80
C LEU A 123 -4.39 -2.80 5.87
N LYS A 124 -5.08 -2.93 7.01
CA LYS A 124 -4.71 -3.90 8.04
C LYS A 124 -5.12 -5.31 7.59
N GLN A 125 -4.20 -6.27 7.67
CA GLN A 125 -4.43 -7.64 7.20
C GLN A 125 -3.76 -8.67 8.10
N ASP A 126 -4.13 -9.94 7.93
CA ASP A 126 -3.49 -11.07 8.60
C ASP A 126 -2.12 -11.34 7.99
N LEU A 127 -1.12 -11.42 8.87
CA LEU A 127 0.30 -11.60 8.58
C LEU A 127 0.88 -12.78 9.37
N SER A 128 0.03 -13.71 9.82
CA SER A 128 0.43 -14.90 10.57
C SER A 128 1.47 -15.75 9.83
N TRP A 129 1.44 -15.70 8.50
CA TRP A 129 2.38 -16.37 7.61
C TRP A 129 3.84 -15.90 7.76
N LEU A 130 4.11 -14.70 8.30
CA LEU A 130 5.47 -14.20 8.48
C LEU A 130 6.30 -15.10 9.40
N LYS A 131 5.68 -15.69 10.43
CA LYS A 131 6.36 -16.61 11.36
C LYS A 131 6.92 -17.82 10.62
N LYS A 132 6.13 -18.39 9.71
CA LYS A 132 6.58 -19.50 8.86
C LYS A 132 7.76 -19.09 7.97
N ILE A 133 7.73 -17.88 7.39
CA ILE A 133 8.85 -17.39 6.58
C ILE A 133 10.12 -17.24 7.41
N GLU A 134 10.03 -16.69 8.63
CA GLU A 134 11.18 -16.61 9.55
C GLU A 134 11.72 -17.99 9.92
N GLU A 135 10.85 -18.94 10.25
CA GLU A 135 11.24 -20.32 10.56
C GLU A 135 11.97 -20.96 9.38
N GLU A 136 11.47 -20.77 8.15
CA GLU A 136 12.12 -21.27 6.94
C GLU A 136 13.49 -20.62 6.70
N LEU A 137 13.62 -19.30 6.87
CA LEU A 137 14.90 -18.60 6.77
C LEU A 137 15.92 -19.10 7.81
N ASN A 138 15.48 -19.29 9.05
CA ASN A 138 16.32 -19.83 10.13
C ASN A 138 16.76 -21.27 9.86
N LYS A 139 15.82 -22.13 9.43
CA LYS A 139 16.09 -23.54 9.13
C LYS A 139 17.13 -23.71 8.03
N GLU A 140 17.06 -22.87 7.01
CA GLU A 140 18.01 -22.86 5.88
C GLU A 140 19.28 -22.04 6.20
N ASN A 141 19.46 -21.61 7.46
CA ASN A 141 20.59 -20.82 7.93
C ASN A 141 20.83 -19.58 7.03
N ILE A 142 19.78 -18.84 6.70
CA ILE A 142 19.85 -17.61 5.90
C ILE A 142 19.93 -16.42 6.86
N PRO A 143 21.06 -15.70 6.94
CA PRO A 143 21.15 -14.48 7.73
C PRO A 143 20.18 -13.44 7.19
N HIS A 144 19.31 -12.93 8.06
CA HIS A 144 18.24 -12.02 7.65
C HIS A 144 17.94 -10.93 8.68
N ILE A 145 18.65 -10.87 9.81
CA ILE A 145 18.37 -9.89 10.86
C ILE A 145 19.45 -8.81 10.87
N LEU A 146 19.02 -7.55 10.91
CA LEU A 146 19.87 -6.36 11.00
C LEU A 146 19.44 -5.52 12.21
N GLY A 147 20.38 -5.27 13.12
CA GLY A 147 20.10 -4.57 14.38
C GLY A 147 19.56 -5.49 15.48
N ASN A 148 19.47 -4.96 16.70
CA ASN A 148 19.09 -5.68 17.91
C ASN A 148 18.06 -4.91 18.76
N GLY A 149 17.38 -3.93 18.16
CA GLY A 149 16.42 -3.10 18.88
C GLY A 149 15.07 -3.78 19.12
N LYS A 150 14.19 -3.11 19.87
CA LYS A 150 12.88 -3.66 20.26
C LYS A 150 11.82 -3.53 19.17
N ASN A 151 11.97 -2.58 18.26
CA ASN A 151 11.00 -2.32 17.20
C ASN A 151 11.27 -3.23 16.00
N LYS A 152 10.45 -4.26 15.84
CA LYS A 152 10.55 -5.22 14.75
C LYS A 152 9.87 -4.69 13.47
N ILE A 153 10.63 -4.61 12.38
CA ILE A 153 10.10 -4.31 11.03
C ILE A 153 10.60 -5.38 10.07
N TYR A 154 9.76 -5.79 9.15
CA TYR A 154 10.16 -6.66 8.05
C TYR A 154 10.36 -5.84 6.79
N VAL A 155 11.39 -6.17 6.02
CA VAL A 155 11.63 -5.57 4.72
C VAL A 155 11.86 -6.67 3.69
N VAL A 156 10.92 -6.79 2.78
CA VAL A 156 11.07 -7.65 1.61
C VAL A 156 11.91 -6.91 0.59
N TRP A 157 12.99 -7.54 0.13
CA TRP A 157 14.02 -6.86 -0.66
C TRP A 157 14.60 -7.74 -1.77
N ASP A 158 15.32 -7.11 -2.69
CA ASP A 158 16.07 -7.74 -3.78
C ASP A 158 17.47 -7.11 -3.85
N VAL A 159 18.50 -7.94 -4.03
CA VAL A 159 19.91 -7.52 -4.12
C VAL A 159 20.19 -6.57 -5.27
N TYR A 160 19.41 -6.63 -6.36
CA TYR A 160 19.52 -5.79 -7.55
C TYR A 160 18.38 -4.77 -7.65
N CYS A 161 17.65 -4.49 -6.57
CA CYS A 161 16.65 -3.43 -6.61
C CYS A 161 17.27 -2.04 -6.39
N PRO A 162 17.08 -1.08 -7.33
CA PRO A 162 17.61 0.27 -7.19
C PRO A 162 17.02 1.02 -5.99
N PHE A 163 15.74 0.80 -5.68
CA PHE A 163 15.11 1.40 -4.51
C PHE A 163 15.68 0.79 -3.21
N CYS A 164 15.87 -0.53 -3.14
CA CYS A 164 16.55 -1.17 -2.02
C CYS A 164 17.96 -0.59 -1.82
N PHE A 165 18.76 -0.48 -2.88
CA PHE A 165 20.09 0.14 -2.84
C PHE A 165 20.06 1.57 -2.26
N ASN A 166 19.17 2.41 -2.78
CA ASN A 166 19.06 3.81 -2.36
C ASN A 166 18.60 3.99 -0.90
N HIS A 167 17.78 3.07 -0.39
CA HIS A 167 17.23 3.17 0.96
C HIS A 167 18.08 2.43 2.01
N PHE A 168 18.64 1.26 1.69
CA PHE A 168 19.40 0.48 2.67
C PHE A 168 20.72 1.10 3.07
N LYS A 169 21.37 1.90 2.21
CA LYS A 169 22.54 2.69 2.60
C LYS A 169 22.26 3.61 3.81
N LYS A 170 21.04 4.15 3.90
CA LYS A 170 20.61 5.03 5.00
C LYS A 170 20.14 4.23 6.22
N VAL A 171 19.55 3.06 5.98
CA VAL A 171 18.96 2.20 7.02
C VAL A 171 20.02 1.38 7.78
N ALA A 172 21.04 0.84 7.11
CA ALA A 172 22.09 0.04 7.75
C ALA A 172 23.06 0.86 8.63
N GLY A 173 22.82 2.17 8.78
CA GLY A 173 23.58 3.11 9.60
C GLY A 173 22.84 3.56 10.86
N GLU A 174 22.70 4.87 11.04
CA GLU A 174 22.25 5.51 12.30
C GLU A 174 20.80 5.18 12.68
N LYS A 175 19.93 5.00 11.68
CA LYS A 175 18.49 4.78 11.88
C LYS A 175 18.16 3.53 12.70
N LEU A 176 18.99 2.48 12.64
CA LEU A 176 18.80 1.30 13.46
C LEU A 176 18.85 1.62 14.96
N LYS A 177 19.78 2.50 15.35
CA LYS A 177 19.97 2.88 16.75
C LYS A 177 18.96 3.94 17.17
N GLU A 178 18.77 4.98 16.35
CA GLU A 178 17.83 6.08 16.65
C GLU A 178 16.41 5.60 16.90
N LEU A 179 15.98 4.59 16.14
CA LEU A 179 14.61 4.07 16.19
C LEU A 179 14.50 2.74 16.94
N ASP A 180 15.58 2.31 17.60
CA ASP A 180 15.65 1.03 18.31
C ASP A 180 15.11 -0.13 17.46
N LEU A 181 15.58 -0.24 16.21
CA LEU A 181 15.05 -1.16 15.21
C LEU A 181 15.76 -2.51 15.20
N GLN A 182 14.98 -3.55 14.94
CA GLN A 182 15.42 -4.84 14.45
C GLN A 182 14.71 -5.12 13.12
N ILE A 183 15.49 -5.14 12.04
CA ILE A 183 14.98 -5.30 10.68
C ILE A 183 15.15 -6.75 10.24
N HIS A 184 14.05 -7.38 9.84
CA HIS A 184 13.98 -8.74 9.31
C HIS A 184 13.87 -8.68 7.79
N LEU A 185 14.96 -8.99 7.11
CA LEU A 185 15.13 -8.87 5.67
C LEU A 185 14.69 -10.15 4.95
N ILE A 186 13.59 -10.08 4.21
CA ILE A 186 13.02 -11.22 3.49
C ILE A 186 13.41 -11.15 2.01
N PRO A 187 14.21 -12.11 1.49
CA PRO A 187 14.60 -12.14 0.09
C PRO A 187 13.41 -12.36 -0.86
N LEU A 188 13.29 -11.53 -1.89
CA LEU A 188 12.36 -11.71 -3.01
C LEU A 188 13.09 -11.46 -4.34
N PRO A 189 13.47 -12.51 -5.09
CA PRO A 189 14.23 -12.38 -6.34
C PRO A 189 13.37 -11.87 -7.51
N VAL A 190 13.03 -10.58 -7.53
CA VAL A 190 12.16 -9.97 -8.55
C VAL A 190 12.84 -9.84 -9.92
N HIS A 191 14.18 -9.79 -10.00
CA HIS A 191 14.93 -9.73 -11.26
C HIS A 191 15.36 -11.12 -11.78
N GLY A 192 14.60 -12.17 -11.43
CA GLY A 192 14.76 -13.52 -11.96
C GLY A 192 16.08 -14.20 -11.56
N GLU A 193 16.65 -15.00 -12.47
CA GLU A 193 17.84 -15.82 -12.21
C GLU A 193 19.05 -15.00 -11.74
N LYS A 194 19.16 -13.75 -12.20
CA LYS A 194 20.22 -12.84 -11.74
C LYS A 194 20.11 -12.61 -10.23
N SER A 195 18.92 -12.23 -9.73
CA SER A 195 18.67 -12.05 -8.30
C SER A 195 18.86 -13.32 -7.49
N ILE A 196 18.44 -14.47 -8.03
CA ILE A 196 18.62 -15.75 -7.34
C ILE A 196 20.11 -16.02 -7.10
N LYS A 197 20.94 -15.92 -8.15
CA LYS A 197 22.40 -16.09 -8.01
C LYS A 197 23.00 -15.04 -7.07
N GLY A 198 22.53 -13.80 -7.15
CA GLY A 198 22.94 -12.73 -6.26
C GLY A 198 22.62 -13.03 -4.80
N PHE A 199 21.44 -13.57 -4.49
CA PHE A 199 21.08 -13.99 -3.13
C PHE A 199 21.87 -15.18 -2.64
N VAL A 200 22.10 -16.19 -3.47
CA VAL A 200 22.95 -17.34 -3.14
C VAL A 200 24.35 -16.87 -2.75
N TYR A 201 24.95 -15.98 -3.55
CA TYR A 201 26.27 -15.41 -3.26
C TYR A 201 26.24 -14.53 -2.00
N PHE A 202 25.26 -13.63 -1.90
CA PHE A 202 25.11 -12.75 -0.74
C PHE A 202 24.94 -13.53 0.57
N THR A 203 24.21 -14.64 0.55
CA THR A 203 24.06 -15.52 1.73
C THR A 203 25.37 -16.12 2.18
N GLN A 204 26.28 -16.47 1.26
CA GLN A 204 27.64 -16.89 1.63
C GLN A 204 28.41 -15.77 2.32
N MET A 205 28.36 -14.56 1.75
CA MET A 205 28.99 -13.39 2.35
C MET A 205 28.43 -13.15 3.76
N ALA A 206 27.11 -13.12 3.91
CA ALA A 206 26.44 -12.84 5.18
C ALA A 206 26.67 -13.92 6.24
N ARG A 207 26.78 -15.20 5.86
CA ARG A 207 27.12 -16.29 6.78
C ARG A 207 28.54 -16.16 7.32
N LYS A 208 29.46 -15.69 6.49
CA LYS A 208 30.88 -15.56 6.83
C LYS A 208 31.16 -14.29 7.64
N GLU A 209 30.57 -13.17 7.24
CA GLU A 209 30.96 -11.83 7.70
C GLU A 209 29.93 -11.18 8.62
N GLY A 210 28.71 -11.70 8.64
CA GLY A 210 27.56 -11.07 9.30
C GLY A 210 26.73 -10.24 8.33
N MET A 211 25.45 -10.07 8.66
CA MET A 211 24.47 -9.42 7.78
C MET A 211 24.82 -7.96 7.49
N LYS A 212 25.25 -7.22 8.53
CA LYS A 212 25.54 -5.78 8.41
C LYS A 212 26.77 -5.54 7.55
N GLU A 213 27.83 -6.30 7.79
CA GLU A 213 29.10 -6.22 7.08
C GLU A 213 28.92 -6.62 5.61
N ALA A 214 28.23 -7.74 5.34
CA ALA A 214 27.94 -8.18 3.98
C ALA A 214 27.08 -7.17 3.20
N MET A 215 26.06 -6.56 3.81
CA MET A 215 25.28 -5.50 3.15
C MET A 215 26.12 -4.26 2.88
N THR A 216 26.98 -3.87 3.83
CA THR A 216 27.86 -2.70 3.69
C THR A 216 28.86 -2.91 2.57
N ASP A 217 29.54 -4.07 2.52
CA ASP A 217 30.45 -4.43 1.44
C ASP A 217 29.73 -4.43 0.10
N MET A 218 28.62 -5.18 -0.01
CA MET A 218 27.84 -5.28 -1.24
C MET A 218 27.46 -3.88 -1.80
N PHE A 219 26.86 -3.03 -0.99
CA PHE A 219 26.40 -1.71 -1.45
C PHE A 219 27.52 -0.68 -1.65
N SER A 220 28.67 -0.85 -0.99
CA SER A 220 29.83 0.04 -1.19
C SER A 220 30.39 -0.02 -2.61
N LYS A 221 30.24 -1.15 -3.32
CA LYS A 221 30.74 -1.40 -4.68
C LYS A 221 30.21 -0.41 -5.73
N GLY A 222 29.08 0.24 -5.45
CA GLY A 222 28.51 1.26 -6.34
C GLY A 222 29.00 2.68 -6.11
N GLU A 223 29.67 2.97 -4.98
CA GLU A 223 30.03 4.34 -4.58
C GLU A 223 28.82 5.30 -4.61
N GLY A 224 27.63 4.79 -4.29
CA GLY A 224 26.37 5.56 -4.35
C GLY A 224 25.70 5.60 -5.73
N ASN A 225 26.29 4.99 -6.76
CA ASN A 225 25.67 4.82 -8.07
C ASN A 225 25.17 3.39 -8.27
N PHE A 226 23.86 3.24 -8.49
CA PHE A 226 23.24 1.93 -8.66
C PHE A 226 23.72 1.18 -9.91
N LEU A 227 23.91 1.85 -11.05
CA LEU A 227 24.37 1.19 -12.28
C LEU A 227 25.80 0.66 -12.12
N LYS A 228 26.67 1.41 -11.42
CA LYS A 228 28.01 0.95 -11.06
C LYS A 228 27.94 -0.26 -10.13
N PHE A 229 27.12 -0.18 -9.08
CA PHE A 229 26.88 -1.31 -8.17
C PHE A 229 26.43 -2.56 -8.92
N ASP A 230 25.38 -2.44 -9.73
CA ASP A 230 24.78 -3.54 -10.48
C ASP A 230 25.83 -4.24 -11.35
N ASN A 231 26.64 -3.46 -12.07
CA ASN A 231 27.70 -4.00 -12.92
C ASN A 231 28.81 -4.70 -12.14
N VAL A 232 29.33 -4.06 -11.08
CA VAL A 232 30.45 -4.61 -10.29
C VAL A 232 30.01 -5.87 -9.53
N PHE A 233 28.88 -5.79 -8.83
CA PHE A 233 28.37 -6.91 -8.05
C PHE A 233 27.95 -8.08 -8.95
N SER A 234 27.37 -7.82 -10.13
CA SER A 234 27.06 -8.89 -11.09
C SER A 234 28.30 -9.63 -11.60
N LYS A 235 29.39 -8.91 -11.89
CA LYS A 235 30.66 -9.52 -12.30
C LYS A 235 31.22 -10.40 -11.18
N GLU A 236 31.24 -9.87 -9.97
CA GLU A 236 31.71 -10.61 -8.79
C GLU A 236 30.88 -11.88 -8.55
N VAL A 237 29.55 -11.76 -8.59
CA VAL A 237 28.63 -12.91 -8.50
C VAL A 237 28.99 -13.93 -9.57
N ASN A 238 29.09 -13.57 -10.84
CA ASN A 238 29.39 -14.52 -11.91
C ASN A 238 30.73 -15.24 -11.72
N GLU A 239 31.76 -14.56 -11.24
CA GLU A 239 33.09 -15.14 -10.99
C GLU A 239 33.16 -16.05 -9.76
N LYS A 240 32.38 -15.72 -8.72
CA LYS A 240 32.42 -16.42 -7.43
C LYS A 240 31.34 -17.50 -7.33
N TYR A 241 30.26 -17.38 -8.09
CA TYR A 241 29.13 -18.31 -8.06
C TYR A 241 29.58 -19.76 -8.30
N SER A 242 30.41 -19.99 -9.31
CA SER A 242 30.91 -21.33 -9.65
C SER A 242 31.80 -21.95 -8.56
N LYS A 243 32.34 -21.14 -7.65
CA LYS A 243 33.18 -21.58 -6.53
C LYS A 243 32.36 -22.07 -5.33
N ILE A 244 31.07 -21.76 -5.29
CA ILE A 244 30.16 -22.29 -4.26
C ILE A 244 29.86 -23.76 -4.59
N PRO A 245 29.97 -24.69 -3.61
CA PRO A 245 29.67 -26.10 -3.84
C PRO A 245 28.34 -26.29 -4.55
N LYS A 246 28.32 -27.13 -5.59
CA LYS A 246 27.14 -27.32 -6.47
C LYS A 246 25.88 -27.68 -5.67
N LYS A 247 26.00 -28.61 -4.72
CA LYS A 247 24.89 -29.03 -3.85
C LYS A 247 24.28 -27.85 -3.10
N GLU A 248 25.12 -27.03 -2.47
CA GLU A 248 24.67 -25.85 -1.72
C GLU A 248 24.01 -24.81 -2.62
N ARG A 249 24.55 -24.58 -3.82
CA ARG A 249 23.90 -23.70 -4.81
C ARG A 249 22.51 -24.17 -5.17
N GLU A 250 22.36 -25.45 -5.52
CA GLU A 250 21.07 -26.02 -5.93
C GLU A 250 20.03 -25.96 -4.80
N GLU A 251 20.45 -26.21 -3.55
CA GLU A 251 19.61 -26.10 -2.36
C GLU A 251 19.13 -24.65 -2.14
N LEU A 252 20.04 -23.69 -2.16
CA LEU A 252 19.72 -22.27 -1.99
C LEU A 252 18.88 -21.71 -3.15
N GLU A 253 19.20 -22.07 -4.41
CA GLU A 253 18.39 -21.68 -5.57
C GLU A 253 16.94 -22.19 -5.44
N LYS A 254 16.78 -23.47 -5.06
CA LYS A 254 15.46 -24.07 -4.85
C LYS A 254 14.71 -23.36 -3.72
N PHE A 255 15.40 -23.02 -2.63
CA PHE A 255 14.83 -22.25 -1.53
C PHE A 255 14.32 -20.88 -2.00
N TYR A 256 15.13 -20.07 -2.68
CA TYR A 256 14.70 -18.74 -3.13
C TYR A 256 13.56 -18.80 -4.16
N LYS A 257 13.56 -19.79 -5.05
CA LYS A 257 12.44 -20.02 -5.98
C LYS A 257 11.15 -20.38 -5.24
N LYS A 258 11.24 -21.19 -4.18
CA LYS A 258 10.09 -21.52 -3.32
C LYS A 258 9.61 -20.29 -2.55
N LEU A 259 10.52 -19.57 -1.89
CA LEU A 259 10.22 -18.36 -1.12
C LEU A 259 9.55 -17.29 -1.99
N GLN A 260 10.04 -17.08 -3.22
CA GLN A 260 9.41 -16.18 -4.18
C GLN A 260 7.95 -16.55 -4.45
N LYS A 261 7.68 -17.81 -4.76
CA LYS A 261 6.30 -18.29 -5.02
C LYS A 261 5.41 -18.09 -3.81
N GLU A 262 5.94 -18.35 -2.62
CA GLU A 262 5.20 -18.19 -1.37
C GLU A 262 4.86 -16.73 -1.08
N LEU A 263 5.82 -15.81 -1.21
CA LEU A 263 5.58 -14.36 -1.05
C LEU A 263 4.57 -13.83 -2.06
N LEU A 264 4.66 -14.27 -3.33
CA LEU A 264 3.69 -13.91 -4.36
C LEU A 264 2.27 -14.38 -4.02
N SER A 265 2.12 -15.55 -3.38
CA SER A 265 0.82 -16.05 -2.92
C SER A 265 0.18 -15.18 -1.82
N TYR A 266 1.00 -14.48 -1.04
CA TYR A 266 0.58 -13.44 -0.09
C TYR A 266 0.51 -12.04 -0.72
N ASN A 267 0.52 -11.96 -2.06
CA ASN A 267 0.48 -10.71 -2.83
C ASN A 267 1.67 -9.75 -2.56
N ILE A 268 2.79 -10.30 -2.08
CA ILE A 268 4.06 -9.58 -1.97
C ILE A 268 4.83 -9.74 -3.28
N HIS A 269 4.84 -8.68 -4.11
CA HIS A 269 5.24 -8.78 -5.51
C HIS A 269 6.24 -7.68 -5.95
N ALA A 270 6.70 -6.85 -5.02
CA ALA A 270 7.63 -5.76 -5.31
C ALA A 270 8.60 -5.53 -4.15
N THR A 271 9.72 -4.87 -4.46
CA THR A 271 10.77 -4.54 -3.50
C THR A 271 11.17 -3.07 -3.62
N PRO A 272 11.51 -2.38 -2.51
CA PRO A 272 11.28 -2.85 -1.15
C PRO A 272 9.78 -2.91 -0.84
N THR A 273 9.35 -3.86 -0.02
CA THR A 273 8.03 -3.84 0.62
C THR A 273 8.25 -3.88 2.11
N ILE A 274 7.67 -2.92 2.84
CA ILE A 274 7.79 -2.84 4.29
C ILE A 274 6.59 -3.54 4.91
N ILE A 275 6.82 -4.40 5.90
CA ILE A 275 5.75 -5.06 6.63
C ILE A 275 5.93 -4.78 8.12
N TYR A 276 4.85 -4.38 8.78
CA TYR A 276 4.86 -3.99 10.18
C TYR A 276 3.66 -4.55 10.93
N ILE A 277 3.93 -5.26 12.02
CA ILE A 277 2.94 -5.70 12.99
C ILE A 277 3.13 -4.81 14.23
N PRO A 278 2.17 -3.92 14.53
CA PRO A 278 2.23 -3.11 15.76
C PRO A 278 2.34 -4.02 16.99
N PRO A 279 3.10 -3.64 18.04
CA PRO A 279 3.28 -4.48 19.24
C PRO A 279 1.97 -4.84 19.96
N THR A 280 0.92 -4.02 19.79
CA THR A 280 -0.41 -4.25 20.35
C THR A 280 -1.24 -5.28 19.57
N GLU A 281 -0.75 -5.72 18.41
CA GLU A 281 -1.40 -6.65 17.51
C GLU A 281 -0.63 -7.95 17.45
N LYS A 282 -1.34 -9.09 17.44
CA LYS A 282 -0.70 -10.40 17.44
C LYS A 282 -0.09 -10.74 16.07
N ASP A 283 -0.97 -10.93 15.10
CA ASP A 283 -0.63 -11.37 13.73
C ASP A 283 -1.21 -10.42 12.68
N LYS A 284 -1.77 -9.26 13.10
CA LYS A 284 -2.38 -8.29 12.20
C LYS A 284 -1.48 -7.08 12.03
N GLY A 285 -1.32 -6.63 10.81
CA GLY A 285 -0.47 -5.48 10.54
C GLY A 285 -0.65 -4.92 9.14
N TYR A 286 0.36 -4.20 8.69
CA TYR A 286 0.32 -3.38 7.49
C TYR A 286 1.42 -3.80 6.53
N VAL A 287 1.09 -3.80 5.24
CA VAL A 287 2.04 -4.00 4.14
C VAL A 287 2.09 -2.72 3.32
N PHE A 288 3.29 -2.20 3.11
CA PHE A 288 3.55 -1.01 2.32
C PHE A 288 4.37 -1.41 1.11
N VAL A 289 3.73 -1.42 -0.06
CA VAL A 289 4.42 -1.67 -1.34
C VAL A 289 5.24 -0.44 -1.70
N GLY A 290 6.55 -0.61 -1.83
CA GLY A 290 7.51 0.49 -1.94
C GLY A 290 8.08 0.90 -0.58
N PHE A 291 9.04 1.83 -0.61
CA PHE A 291 9.64 2.35 0.61
C PHE A 291 8.68 3.29 1.35
N LYS A 292 8.61 3.14 2.67
CA LYS A 292 7.93 4.05 3.59
C LYS A 292 8.91 4.38 4.72
N PRO A 293 9.08 5.66 5.12
CA PRO A 293 9.95 6.01 6.23
C PRO A 293 9.55 5.26 7.50
N PHE A 294 10.53 4.69 8.21
CA PHE A 294 10.25 3.84 9.38
C PHE A 294 9.62 4.63 10.52
N GLU A 295 9.94 5.91 10.67
CA GLU A 295 9.31 6.82 11.62
C GLU A 295 7.80 6.95 11.39
N GLU A 296 7.34 6.87 10.14
CA GLU A 296 5.92 6.87 9.81
C GLU A 296 5.30 5.50 10.04
N VAL A 297 6.01 4.42 9.70
CA VAL A 297 5.55 3.05 9.90
C VAL A 297 5.34 2.73 11.39
N LEU A 298 6.27 3.12 12.25
CA LEU A 298 6.21 2.86 13.69
C LEU A 298 5.12 3.65 14.42
N LYS A 299 4.51 4.66 13.79
CA LYS A 299 3.37 5.41 14.35
C LYS A 299 2.04 4.69 14.15
N MET A 300 2.02 3.60 13.37
CA MET A 300 0.81 2.83 13.09
C MET A 300 0.39 1.99 14.30
N LYS A 301 -0.93 1.89 14.54
CA LYS A 301 -1.54 1.12 15.63
C LYS A 301 -2.26 -0.12 15.12
#